data_AF-A0A4Q2L371-F1
#
_entry.id   AF-A0A4Q2L371-F1
#
_cell.length_a   1.000
_cell.length_b   1.000
_cell.length_c   1.000
_cell.angle_alpha   90.00
_cell.angle_beta   90.00
_cell.angle_gamma   90.00
#
_symmetry.space_group_name_H-M   'P 1'
#
loop_
_entity.id
_entity.type
_entity.pdbx_description
1 polymer ?
#
loop_
_entity_poly.entity_id
_entity_poly.type
_entity_poly.pdbx_seq_one_letter_code
_entity_poly.pdbx_strand_id
1 'polypeptide(L)'
;MLTLTDTATMVVKEIVDRSGGPDGTGLRINAEDPAGTEFAVEIVPTPEESDAIVEQAGARVYLGENAAVALSDKTLDASVSPDGRVAFDVVPQQV
;
A
#
# COMPACT_ATOMS: atom_id res chain seq x y z
N MET A 1 8.89 2.10 -10.16
CA MET A 1 7.78 1.28 -9.64
C MET A 1 7.74 1.49 -8.12
N LEU A 2 6.57 1.51 -7.47
CA LEU A 2 6.49 1.66 -6.01
C LEU A 2 7.31 0.55 -5.33
N THR A 3 8.12 0.94 -4.34
CA THR A 3 8.89 0.02 -3.49
C THR A 3 8.35 0.08 -2.07
N LEU A 4 8.36 -1.02 -1.32
CA LEU A 4 7.97 -1.10 0.08
C LEU A 4 9.22 -1.30 0.94
N THR A 5 9.26 -0.64 2.10
CA THR A 5 10.24 -0.95 3.15
C THR A 5 9.91 -2.27 3.84
N ASP A 6 10.89 -2.85 4.53
CA ASP A 6 10.66 -4.05 5.34
C ASP A 6 9.56 -3.81 6.38
N THR A 7 9.54 -2.64 7.01
CA THR A 7 8.49 -2.25 7.97
C THR A 7 7.12 -2.18 7.29
N ALA A 8 7.02 -1.57 6.11
CA ALA A 8 5.77 -1.49 5.36
C ALA A 8 5.24 -2.88 5.00
N THR A 9 6.09 -3.78 4.49
CA THR A 9 5.65 -5.15 4.17
C THR A 9 5.13 -5.89 5.41
N MET A 10 5.80 -5.76 6.56
CA MET A 10 5.38 -6.39 7.80
C MET A 10 4.03 -5.86 8.28
N VAL A 11 3.84 -4.54 8.27
CA VAL A 11 2.62 -3.88 8.72
C VAL A 11 1.44 -4.20 7.80
N VAL A 12 1.62 -4.14 6.48
CA VAL A 12 0.59 -4.51 5.51
C VAL A 12 0.13 -5.94 5.74
N LYS A 13 1.09 -6.87 5.88
CA LYS A 13 0.79 -8.27 6.13
C LYS A 13 0.01 -8.45 7.43
N GLU A 14 0.43 -7.80 8.51
CA GLU A 14 -0.27 -7.89 9.79
C GLU A 14 -1.71 -7.34 9.72
N ILE A 15 -1.93 -6.23 9.01
CA ILE A 15 -3.27 -5.65 8.80
C ILE A 15 -4.15 -6.62 8.01
N VAL A 16 -3.63 -7.19 6.92
CA VAL A 16 -4.34 -8.17 6.08
C VAL A 16 -4.65 -9.44 6.88
N ASP A 17 -3.68 -9.98 7.62
CA ASP A 17 -3.85 -11.19 8.44
C ASP A 17 -4.92 -10.97 9.52
N ARG A 18 -4.94 -9.78 10.15
CA ARG A 18 -5.96 -9.40 11.15
C ARG A 18 -7.36 -9.24 10.56
N SER A 19 -7.47 -8.90 9.28
CA SER A 19 -8.79 -8.78 8.61
C SER A 19 -9.48 -10.15 8.46
N GLY A 20 -8.73 -11.25 8.48
CA GLY A 20 -9.27 -12.61 8.30
C GLY A 20 -9.87 -12.85 6.91
N GLY A 21 -9.49 -12.04 5.92
CA GLY A 21 -9.98 -12.16 4.55
C GLY A 21 -9.47 -13.41 3.82
N PRO A 22 -10.05 -13.74 2.65
CA PRO A 22 -9.62 -14.87 1.83
C PRO A 22 -8.20 -14.70 1.27
N ASP A 23 -7.64 -15.79 0.73
CA ASP A 23 -6.37 -15.75 0.00
C ASP A 23 -6.41 -14.70 -1.11
N GLY A 24 -5.42 -13.82 -1.11
CA GLY A 24 -5.36 -12.67 -2.02
C GLY A 24 -5.96 -11.38 -1.47
N THR A 25 -6.41 -11.36 -0.21
CA THR A 25 -6.69 -10.10 0.47
C THR A 25 -5.44 -9.23 0.50
N GLY A 26 -5.59 -7.94 0.21
CA GLY A 26 -4.50 -6.99 0.11
C GLY A 26 -4.93 -5.59 0.53
N LEU A 27 -3.95 -4.72 0.68
CA LEU A 27 -4.17 -3.31 0.94
C LEU A 27 -4.30 -2.56 -0.39
N ARG A 28 -5.43 -1.91 -0.64
CA ARG A 28 -5.61 -1.05 -1.81
C ARG A 28 -5.36 0.41 -1.47
N ILE A 29 -4.62 1.09 -2.34
CA ILE A 29 -4.31 2.51 -2.27
C ILE A 29 -4.88 3.18 -3.51
N ASN A 30 -5.76 4.15 -3.30
CA ASN A 30 -6.37 4.96 -4.34
C ASN A 30 -5.97 6.42 -4.19
N ALA A 31 -5.95 7.15 -5.29
CA ALA A 31 -5.72 8.59 -5.33
C ALA A 31 -6.78 9.24 -6.22
N GLU A 32 -7.28 10.40 -5.80
CA GLU A 32 -8.26 11.16 -6.60
C GLU A 32 -7.63 11.67 -7.91
N ASP A 33 -6.35 12.03 -7.86
CA ASP A 33 -5.60 12.62 -8.96
C ASP A 33 -4.17 12.03 -9.07
N PRO A 34 -3.53 12.06 -10.25
CA PRO A 34 -2.20 11.49 -10.45
C PRO A 34 -1.05 12.32 -9.85
N ALA A 35 -1.31 13.54 -9.35
CA ALA A 35 -0.34 14.27 -8.55
C ALA A 35 -0.25 13.73 -7.11
N GLY A 36 -1.23 12.91 -6.68
CA GLY A 36 -1.20 12.22 -5.39
C GLY A 36 -1.38 13.16 -4.21
N THR A 37 -2.29 14.12 -4.33
CA THR A 37 -2.54 15.13 -3.27
C THR A 37 -3.14 14.48 -2.02
N GLU A 38 -4.04 13.51 -2.20
CA GLU A 38 -4.68 12.74 -1.14
C GLU A 38 -4.73 11.27 -1.55
N PHE A 39 -4.46 10.39 -0.58
CA PHE A 39 -4.52 8.94 -0.77
C PHE A 39 -5.56 8.33 0.17
N ALA A 40 -6.37 7.43 -0.36
CA ALA A 40 -7.28 6.60 0.39
C ALA A 40 -6.74 5.17 0.47
N VAL A 41 -6.88 4.54 1.64
CA VAL A 41 -6.38 3.20 1.90
C VAL A 41 -7.51 2.32 2.42
N GLU A 42 -7.66 1.12 1.85
CA GLU A 42 -8.69 0.16 2.22
C GLU A 42 -8.18 -1.28 2.13
N ILE A 43 -8.79 -2.21 2.88
CA ILE A 43 -8.47 -3.64 2.77
C ILE A 43 -9.52 -4.26 1.84
N VAL A 44 -9.06 -4.91 0.78
CA VAL A 44 -9.94 -5.53 -0.21
C VAL A 44 -9.58 -7.00 -0.41
N PRO A 45 -10.57 -7.88 -0.65
CA PRO A 45 -10.32 -9.29 -0.88
C PRO A 45 -9.62 -9.56 -2.22
N THR A 46 -9.77 -8.68 -3.20
CA THR A 46 -9.22 -8.81 -4.56
C THR A 46 -8.93 -7.44 -5.17
N PRO A 47 -7.96 -7.31 -6.10
CA PRO A 47 -7.74 -6.09 -6.86
C PRO A 47 -8.86 -5.84 -7.87
N GLU A 48 -8.97 -4.60 -8.35
CA GLU A 48 -9.74 -4.28 -9.55
C GLU A 48 -8.91 -4.46 -10.84
N GLU A 49 -9.56 -4.49 -12.00
CA GLU A 49 -8.91 -4.77 -13.29
C GLU A 49 -7.84 -3.74 -13.68
N SER A 50 -7.99 -2.49 -13.25
CA SER A 50 -7.06 -1.39 -13.50
C SER A 50 -6.02 -1.21 -12.38
N ASP A 51 -6.06 -2.02 -11.33
CA ASP A 51 -5.12 -1.89 -10.23
C ASP A 51 -3.74 -2.48 -10.60
N ALA A 52 -2.68 -1.74 -10.32
CA ALA A 52 -1.33 -2.27 -10.35
C ALA A 52 -1.06 -3.07 -9.07
N ILE A 53 -0.59 -4.31 -9.23
CA ILE A 53 -0.30 -5.21 -8.11
C ILE A 53 1.17 -5.12 -7.75
N VAL A 54 1.45 -4.75 -6.50
CA VAL A 54 2.80 -4.74 -5.91
C VAL A 54 2.84 -5.80 -4.82
N GLU A 55 3.67 -6.83 -5.02
CA GLU A 55 3.89 -7.89 -4.04
C GLU A 55 5.36 -7.93 -3.62
N GLN A 56 5.62 -7.75 -2.33
CA GLN A 56 6.98 -7.77 -1.77
C GLN A 56 6.96 -8.44 -0.40
N ALA A 57 7.88 -9.39 -0.18
CA ALA A 57 8.00 -10.16 1.06
C ALA A 57 6.68 -10.79 1.56
N GLY A 58 5.76 -11.12 0.65
CA GLY A 58 4.43 -11.69 0.95
C GLY A 58 3.37 -10.66 1.35
N ALA A 59 3.71 -9.37 1.40
CA ALA A 59 2.74 -8.29 1.49
C ALA A 59 2.20 -7.96 0.10
N ARG A 60 0.89 -7.78 -0.01
CA ARG A 60 0.22 -7.48 -1.27
C ARG A 60 -0.49 -6.12 -1.20
N VAL A 61 -0.08 -5.22 -2.10
CA VAL A 61 -0.63 -3.87 -2.24
C VAL A 61 -1.19 -3.69 -3.65
N TYR A 62 -2.40 -3.14 -3.73
CA TYR A 62 -3.10 -2.82 -4.97
C TYR A 62 -3.13 -1.32 -5.15
N LEU A 63 -2.67 -0.81 -6.30
CA LEU A 63 -2.61 0.61 -6.57
C LEU A 63 -3.64 0.94 -7.65
N GLY A 64 -4.63 1.76 -7.33
CA GLY A 64 -5.53 2.31 -8.33
C GLY A 64 -4.77 3.11 -9.39
N GLU A 65 -5.36 3.27 -10.58
CA GLU A 65 -4.70 3.86 -11.76
C GLU A 65 -3.92 5.16 -11.46
N ASN A 66 -4.56 6.12 -10.79
CA ASN A 66 -3.92 7.38 -10.40
C ASN A 66 -2.81 7.20 -9.34
N ALA A 67 -3.04 6.34 -8.35
CA ALA A 67 -2.06 6.06 -7.31
C ALA A 67 -0.81 5.37 -7.88
N ALA A 68 -0.99 4.46 -8.84
CA ALA A 68 0.11 3.80 -9.52
C ALA A 68 1.02 4.79 -10.24
N VAL A 69 0.46 5.84 -10.86
CA VAL A 69 1.22 6.94 -11.48
C VAL A 69 1.93 7.77 -10.42
N ALA A 70 1.20 8.24 -9.40
CA ALA A 70 1.71 9.11 -8.35
C ALA A 70 2.84 8.46 -7.51
N LEU A 71 2.77 7.15 -7.30
CA LEU A 71 3.70 6.37 -6.47
C LEU A 71 4.78 5.66 -7.28
N SER A 72 4.81 5.86 -8.60
CA SER A 72 5.70 5.14 -9.50
C SER A 72 7.19 5.34 -9.21
N ASP A 73 7.61 6.40 -8.54
CA ASP A 73 9.00 6.70 -8.19
C ASP A 73 9.21 6.83 -6.67
N LYS A 74 8.30 6.23 -5.89
CA LYS A 74 8.24 6.38 -4.44
C LYS A 74 8.51 5.07 -3.71
N THR A 75 8.84 5.22 -2.44
CA THR A 75 8.92 4.14 -1.46
C THR A 75 7.84 4.34 -0.40
N LEU A 76 7.06 3.29 -0.16
CA LEU A 76 6.07 3.21 0.91
C LEU A 76 6.76 2.70 2.16
N ASP A 77 6.80 3.53 3.18
CA ASP A 77 7.18 3.16 4.53
C ASP A 77 5.94 3.08 5.42
N ALA A 78 6.04 2.34 6.52
CA ALA A 78 4.98 2.29 7.52
C ALA A 78 5.57 2.53 8.89
N SER A 79 4.86 3.29 9.70
CA SER A 79 5.20 3.55 11.09
C SER A 79 4.02 3.22 11.99
N VAL A 80 4.31 2.60 13.13
CA VAL A 80 3.31 2.34 14.17
C VAL A 80 3.53 3.35 15.27
N SER A 81 2.54 4.20 15.48
CA SER A 81 2.54 5.19 16.54
C SER A 81 2.44 4.53 17.91
N PRO A 82 2.91 5.19 19.00
CA PRO A 82 2.87 4.63 20.36
C PRO A 82 1.46 4.28 20.87
N ASP A 83 0.42 4.89 20.29
CA ASP A 83 -0.99 4.59 20.57
C ASP A 83 -1.55 3.42 19.75
N GLY A 84 -0.70 2.74 18.99
CA GLY A 84 -1.05 1.58 18.15
C GLY A 84 -1.67 1.95 16.81
N ARG A 85 -1.71 3.23 16.44
CA ARG A 85 -2.15 3.64 15.10
C ARG A 85 -1.06 3.36 14.08
N VAL A 86 -1.46 2.83 12.93
CA VAL A 86 -0.58 2.68 11.78
C VAL A 86 -0.68 3.94 10.91
N ALA A 87 0.47 4.47 10.53
CA ALA A 87 0.60 5.49 9.50
C ALA A 87 1.44 4.92 8.34
N PHE A 88 1.07 5.29 7.13
CA PHE A 88 1.82 4.97 5.93
C PHE A 88 2.41 6.27 5.37
N ASP A 89 3.71 6.26 5.13
CA ASP A 89 4.46 7.40 4.65
C ASP A 89 4.99 7.09 3.25
N VAL A 90 4.85 8.05 2.34
CA VAL A 90 5.37 7.94 0.98
C VAL A 90 6.57 8.86 0.87
N VAL A 91 7.75 8.27 0.63
CA VAL A 91 9.00 9.00 0.51
C VAL A 91 9.62 8.81 -0.88
N PRO A 92 10.45 9.75 -1.37
CA PRO A 92 11.19 9.54 -2.61
C PRO A 92 12.03 8.27 -2.55
N GLN A 93 12.01 7.45 -3.60
CA GLN A 93 12.87 6.29 -3.68
C GLN A 93 14.34 6.76 -3.71
N GLN A 94 15.12 6.39 -2.69
CA GLN A 94 16.55 6.69 -2.68
C GLN A 94 17.23 5.85 -3.76
N VAL A 95 17.81 6.55 -4.75
CA VAL A 95 18.61 5.96 -5.84
C VAL A 95 20.02 5.63 -5.40
#